data_AF-A0A959ZVG5-F1
#
_entry.id   AF-A0A959ZVG5-F1
#
_cell.length_a   1.000
_cell.length_b   1.000
_cell.length_c   1.000
_cell.angle_alpha   90.00
_cell.angle_beta   90.00
_cell.angle_gamma   90.00
#
_symmetry.space_group_name_H-M   'P 1'
#
loop_
_entity.id
_entity.type
_entity.pdbx_description
1 polymer ?
#
loop_
_entity_poly.entity_id
_entity_poly.type
_entity_poly.pdbx_seq_one_letter_code
_entity_poly.pdbx_strand_id
1 'polypeptide(L)'
;MSFEGLPNSRQSLLGISHEGDEVWLIRGISQKQYTCPGCYGDVEIGEDHVIAQTVMKLGGTEHRHWHRGCAKRILEPGLSRVKAVSSRESGRSKLESRGRRPAGKRGRRTPRR
;
A
#
# COMPACT_ATOMS: atom_id res chain seq x y z
N MET A 1 21.11 -4.27 -5.49
CA MET A 1 20.35 -3.71 -4.35
C MET A 1 19.23 -4.68 -4.00
N SER A 2 19.28 -5.34 -2.84
CA SER A 2 18.25 -6.30 -2.41
C SER A 2 17.00 -5.57 -1.92
N PHE A 3 15.87 -5.82 -2.57
CA PHE A 3 14.55 -5.31 -2.16
C PHE A 3 13.88 -6.20 -1.12
N GLU A 4 14.68 -6.89 -0.31
CA GLU A 4 14.22 -7.65 0.85
C GLU A 4 13.39 -6.73 1.77
N GLY A 5 12.24 -7.24 2.22
CA GLY A 5 11.29 -6.50 3.04
C GLY A 5 10.29 -5.63 2.27
N LEU A 6 10.35 -5.51 0.93
CA LEU A 6 9.33 -4.84 0.12
C LEU A 6 8.29 -5.83 -0.44
N PRO A 7 7.10 -5.36 -0.85
CA PRO A 7 6.11 -6.22 -1.48
C PRO A 7 6.64 -6.88 -2.76
N ASN A 8 6.16 -8.10 -2.98
CA ASN A 8 6.47 -8.95 -4.14
C ASN A 8 5.15 -9.48 -4.75
N SER A 9 5.24 -10.41 -5.70
CA SER A 9 4.06 -10.95 -6.38
C SER A 9 3.11 -11.75 -5.46
N ARG A 10 3.64 -12.36 -4.40
CA ARG A 10 2.87 -13.20 -3.46
C ARG A 10 2.48 -12.46 -2.19
N GLN A 11 3.22 -11.42 -1.82
CA GLN A 11 3.07 -10.73 -0.55
C GLN A 11 2.98 -9.22 -0.74
N SER A 12 2.01 -8.62 -0.06
CA SER A 12 1.92 -7.18 0.17
C SER A 12 2.31 -6.88 1.61
N LEU A 13 2.51 -5.61 1.94
CA LEU A 13 2.68 -5.18 3.33
C LEU A 13 1.47 -4.36 3.76
N LEU A 14 1.07 -4.52 5.01
CA LEU A 14 0.08 -3.70 5.67
C LEU A 14 0.75 -3.04 6.87
N GLY A 15 0.73 -1.71 6.92
CA GLY A 15 1.14 -0.91 8.07
C GLY A 15 0.08 0.11 8.44
N ILE A 16 0.37 0.86 9.50
CA ILE A 16 -0.49 1.95 10.01
C ILE A 16 0.29 3.26 9.94
N SER A 17 -0.29 4.28 9.31
CA SER A 17 0.28 5.64 9.28
C SER A 17 0.26 6.27 10.67
N HIS A 18 1.01 7.37 10.85
CA HIS A 18 0.94 8.16 12.09
C HIS A 18 -0.48 8.68 12.41
N GLU A 19 -1.27 8.96 11.37
CA GLU A 19 -2.67 9.41 11.50
C GLU A 19 -3.64 8.26 11.83
N GLY A 20 -3.16 7.01 11.83
CA GLY A 20 -3.95 5.82 12.14
C GLY A 20 -4.67 5.22 10.93
N ASP A 21 -4.26 5.58 9.70
CA ASP A 21 -4.79 5.01 8.46
C ASP A 21 -4.09 3.70 8.13
N GLU A 22 -4.80 2.79 7.45
CA GLU A 22 -4.18 1.56 6.96
C GLU A 22 -3.44 1.85 5.65
N VAL A 23 -2.14 1.59 5.60
CA VAL A 23 -1.33 1.76 4.39
C VAL A 23 -0.93 0.39 3.85
N TRP A 24 -1.37 0.09 2.64
CA TRP A 24 -1.09 -1.15 1.94
C TRP A 24 -0.02 -0.91 0.88
N LEU A 25 1.14 -1.55 1.04
CA LEU A 25 2.23 -1.52 0.07
C LEU A 25 2.12 -2.72 -0.85
N ILE A 26 1.93 -2.44 -2.14
CA ILE A 26 1.60 -3.43 -3.16
C ILE A 26 2.62 -3.31 -4.29
N ARG A 27 3.14 -4.43 -4.79
CA ARG A 27 4.00 -4.42 -5.98
C ARG A 27 3.15 -4.18 -7.22
N GLY A 28 3.60 -3.30 -8.11
CA GLY A 28 3.00 -3.04 -9.41
C GLY A 28 4.03 -2.85 -10.50
N ILE A 29 3.59 -3.00 -11.75
CA ILE A 29 4.33 -2.58 -12.95
C ILE A 29 3.60 -1.38 -13.52
N SER A 30 4.30 -0.27 -13.72
CA SER A 30 3.64 0.96 -14.11
C SER A 30 3.06 0.87 -15.51
N GLN A 31 1.79 1.25 -15.66
CA GLN A 31 1.12 1.31 -16.96
C GLN A 31 1.08 2.74 -17.53
N LYS A 32 1.46 3.72 -16.71
CA LYS A 32 1.47 5.16 -17.00
C LYS A 32 2.65 5.79 -16.26
N GLN A 33 3.05 6.98 -16.67
CA GLN A 33 4.01 7.76 -15.90
C GLN A 33 3.33 8.31 -14.63
N TYR A 34 4.01 8.18 -13.49
CA TYR A 34 3.55 8.74 -12.22
C TYR A 34 4.69 9.47 -11.52
N THR A 35 4.38 10.50 -10.73
CA THR A 35 5.38 11.20 -9.93
C THR A 35 5.56 10.52 -8.57
N CYS A 36 6.79 10.14 -8.23
CA CYS A 36 7.10 9.56 -6.92
C CYS A 36 7.09 10.63 -5.81
N PRO A 37 6.33 10.46 -4.72
CA PRO A 37 6.29 11.44 -3.63
C PRO A 37 7.61 11.58 -2.84
N GLY A 38 8.51 10.59 -2.93
CA GLY A 38 9.73 10.57 -2.14
C GLY A 38 10.89 11.34 -2.75
N CYS A 39 10.99 11.36 -4.08
CA CYS A 39 12.07 12.03 -4.82
C CYS A 39 11.57 13.03 -5.86
N TYR A 40 10.24 13.12 -6.08
CA TYR A 40 9.60 13.91 -7.12
C TYR A 40 10.00 13.56 -8.56
N GLY A 41 10.77 12.48 -8.74
CA GLY A 41 11.09 11.92 -10.05
C GLY A 41 9.98 11.04 -10.60
N ASP A 42 10.06 10.78 -11.90
CA ASP A 42 9.09 9.96 -12.62
C ASP A 42 9.31 8.46 -12.38
N VAL A 43 8.20 7.76 -12.13
CA VAL A 43 8.07 6.31 -12.21
C VAL A 43 7.64 5.99 -13.63
N GLU A 44 8.58 5.50 -14.42
CA GLU A 44 8.40 5.28 -15.86
C GLU A 44 7.42 4.14 -16.18
N ILE A 45 6.86 4.18 -17.38
CA ILE A 45 6.02 3.07 -17.89
C ILE A 45 6.87 1.78 -17.95
N GLY A 46 6.32 0.68 -17.47
CA GLY A 46 7.01 -0.61 -17.36
C GLY A 46 7.87 -0.76 -16.10
N GLU A 47 8.05 0.29 -15.29
CA GLU A 47 8.89 0.22 -14.11
C GLU A 47 8.23 -0.56 -12.96
N ASP A 48 9.04 -1.41 -12.31
CA ASP A 48 8.65 -2.10 -11.08
C ASP A 48 8.64 -1.13 -9.90
N HIS A 49 7.46 -0.92 -9.32
CA HIS A 49 7.25 0.11 -8.31
C HIS A 49 6.33 -0.40 -7.19
N VAL A 50 6.17 0.44 -6.16
CA VAL A 50 5.29 0.19 -5.02
C VAL A 50 4.10 1.12 -5.10
N ILE A 51 2.90 0.55 -5.12
CA ILE A 51 1.65 1.27 -4.97
C ILE A 51 1.34 1.30 -3.47
N ALA A 52 1.27 2.51 -2.92
CA ALA A 52 0.83 2.77 -1.57
C ALA A 52 -0.67 3.10 -1.61
N GLN A 53 -1.49 2.13 -1.23
CA GLN A 53 -2.93 2.32 -1.08
C GLN A 53 -3.25 2.62 0.39
N THR A 54 -3.57 3.87 0.69
CA THR A 54 -4.02 4.31 2.01
C THR A 54 -5.54 4.16 2.11
N VAL A 55 -6.02 3.53 3.18
CA VAL A 55 -7.43 3.40 3.52
C VAL A 55 -7.69 4.23 4.76
N MET A 56 -8.24 5.44 4.55
CA MET A 56 -8.38 6.46 5.58
C MET A 56 -9.28 6.00 6.72
N LYS A 57 -8.95 6.34 7.96
CA LYS A 57 -9.70 6.00 9.17
C LYS A 57 -11.14 6.53 9.13
N LEU A 58 -11.33 7.73 8.57
CA LEU A 58 -12.64 8.36 8.40
C LEU A 58 -13.42 7.85 7.18
N GLY A 59 -12.77 7.05 6.32
CA GLY A 59 -13.33 6.55 5.06
C GLY A 59 -12.69 7.23 3.84
N GLY A 60 -12.79 6.55 2.70
CA GLY A 60 -12.06 6.88 1.48
C GLY A 60 -10.77 6.09 1.31
N THR A 61 -10.17 6.24 0.13
CA THR A 61 -8.88 5.63 -0.20
C THR A 61 -8.04 6.58 -1.04
N GLU A 62 -6.74 6.63 -0.78
CA GLU A 62 -5.76 7.36 -1.58
C GLU A 62 -4.71 6.38 -2.12
N HIS A 63 -4.20 6.64 -3.32
CA HIS A 63 -3.24 5.78 -4.01
C HIS A 63 -2.05 6.64 -4.40
N ARG A 64 -0.84 6.26 -4.00
CA ARG A 64 0.40 6.92 -4.41
C ARG A 64 1.37 5.91 -5.00
N HIS A 65 2.11 6.31 -6.02
CA HIS A 65 3.07 5.46 -6.71
C HIS A 65 4.49 5.83 -6.29
N TRP A 66 5.26 4.86 -5.83
CA TRP A 66 6.60 5.07 -5.32
C TRP A 66 7.60 4.18 -6.04
N HIS A 67 8.78 4.71 -6.39
CA HIS A 67 9.92 3.84 -6.68
C HIS A 67 10.14 2.87 -5.53
N ARG A 68 10.56 1.63 -5.82
CA ARG A 68 10.86 0.64 -4.76
C ARG A 68 11.84 1.18 -3.72
N GLY A 69 12.92 1.82 -4.17
CA GLY A 69 13.93 2.39 -3.28
C GLY A 69 13.40 3.49 -2.38
N CYS A 70 12.57 4.39 -2.92
CA CYS A 70 11.92 5.46 -2.16
C CYS A 70 10.93 4.90 -1.15
N ALA A 71 10.13 3.89 -1.53
CA ALA A 71 9.21 3.23 -0.62
C ALA A 71 9.95 2.60 0.58
N LYS A 72 11.06 1.89 0.34
CA LYS A 72 11.85 1.25 1.41
C LYS A 72 12.51 2.24 2.36
N ARG A 73 12.97 3.38 1.84
CA ARG A 73 13.76 4.35 2.61
C ARG A 73 12.91 5.38 3.34
N ILE A 74 11.72 5.69 2.82
CA ILE A 74 10.90 6.81 3.31
C ILE A 74 9.55 6.31 3.78
N LEU A 75 8.82 5.59 2.92
CA LEU A 75 7.44 5.23 3.21
C LEU A 75 7.35 4.15 4.29
N GLU A 76 8.02 3.00 4.11
CA GLU A 76 7.94 1.86 5.04
C GLU A 76 8.41 2.22 6.46
N PRO A 77 9.54 2.94 6.67
CA PRO A 77 9.95 3.38 7.99
C PRO A 77 8.95 4.32 8.69
N GLY A 78 8.11 5.02 7.92
CA GLY A 78 7.04 5.88 8.45
C GLY A 78 5.79 5.11 8.88
N LEU A 79 5.75 3.79 8.70
CA LEU A 79 4.62 2.95 9.07
C LEU A 79 4.91 2.18 10.37
N SER A 80 3.88 2.07 11.20
CA SER A 80 3.90 1.21 12.38
C SER A 80 3.18 -0.11 12.12
N ARG A 81 3.48 -1.15 12.92
CA ARG A 81 2.83 -2.48 12.87
C ARG A 81 2.86 -3.11 11.47
N VAL A 82 3.94 -2.89 10.74
CA VAL A 82 4.13 -3.43 9.40
C VAL A 82 4.13 -4.95 9.46
N LYS A 83 3.29 -5.57 8.64
CA LYS A 83 3.24 -7.03 8.49
C LYS A 83 3.05 -7.43 7.04
N ALA A 84 3.65 -8.56 6.68
CA ALA A 84 3.39 -9.20 5.40
C ALA A 84 1.98 -9.82 5.39
N VAL A 85 1.25 -9.59 4.31
CA VAL A 85 -0.09 -10.13 4.04
C VAL A 85 -0.10 -10.75 2.65
N SER A 86 -1.05 -11.65 2.40
CA SER A 86 -1.19 -12.21 1.05
C SER A 86 -1.53 -11.12 0.04
N SER A 87 -0.92 -11.14 -1.14
CA SER A 87 -1.28 -10.21 -2.24
C SER A 87 -2.75 -10.31 -2.65
N ARG A 88 -3.42 -11.42 -2.34
CA ARG A 88 -4.87 -11.60 -2.56
C ARG A 88 -5.75 -10.71 -1.64
N GLU A 89 -5.18 -10.17 -0.57
CA GLU A 89 -5.88 -9.29 0.36
C GLU A 89 -5.82 -7.82 -0.03
N SER A 90 -4.85 -7.44 -0.86
CA SER A 90 -4.57 -6.05 -1.24
C SER A 90 -5.16 -5.63 -2.59
N GLY A 91 -6.03 -6.44 -3.19
CA GLY A 91 -6.69 -6.10 -4.44
C GLY A 91 -7.48 -4.79 -4.35
N ARG A 92 -7.34 -3.92 -5.36
CA ARG A 92 -7.93 -2.57 -5.40
C ARG A 92 -9.41 -2.53 -4.98
N SER A 93 -10.26 -3.32 -5.62
CA SER A 93 -11.70 -3.37 -5.31
C SER A 93 -11.99 -3.72 -3.83
N LYS A 94 -11.16 -4.58 -3.22
CA LYS A 94 -11.29 -4.97 -1.81
C LYS A 94 -10.91 -3.82 -0.88
N LEU A 95 -9.85 -3.08 -1.20
CA LEU A 95 -9.39 -1.94 -0.41
C LEU A 95 -10.32 -0.73 -0.56
N GLU A 96 -10.82 -0.45 -1.77
CA GLU A 96 -11.85 0.56 -2.01
C GLU A 96 -13.14 0.23 -1.22
N SER A 97 -13.60 -1.02 -1.27
CA SER A 97 -14.75 -1.47 -0.48
C SER A 97 -14.54 -1.31 1.02
N ARG A 98 -13.31 -1.52 1.50
CA ARG A 98 -12.92 -1.33 2.91
C ARG A 98 -12.90 0.15 3.30
N GLY A 99 -12.48 1.02 2.38
CA GLY A 99 -12.49 2.48 2.55
C GLY A 99 -13.89 3.08 2.59
N ARG A 100 -14.92 2.41 2.08
CA ARG A 100 -16.32 2.91 2.16
C ARG A 100 -16.85 3.05 3.59
N ARG A 101 -16.18 2.48 4.58
CA ARG A 101 -16.59 2.56 5.99
C ARG A 101 -15.44 3.08 6.88
N PRO A 102 -15.75 3.93 7.87
CA PRO A 102 -14.78 4.32 8.90
C PRO A 102 -14.21 3.10 9.62
N ALA A 103 -12.96 3.18 10.08
CA ALA A 103 -12.24 2.04 10.67
C ALA A 103 -13.03 1.35 11.80
N GLY A 104 -13.65 2.12 12.69
CA GLY A 104 -14.48 1.58 13.79
C GLY A 104 -15.76 0.86 13.35
N LYS A 105 -16.21 1.07 12.10
CA LYS A 105 -17.37 0.41 11.48
C LYS A 105 -16.98 -0.68 10.49
N ARG A 106 -15.68 -0.96 10.32
CA ARG A 106 -15.21 -2.12 9.54
C ARG A 106 -15.45 -3.35 10.39
N GLY A 107 -16.45 -4.15 10.02
CA GLY A 107 -16.71 -5.42 10.69
C GLY A 107 -15.43 -6.25 10.76
N ARG A 108 -15.11 -6.83 11.91
CA ARG A 108 -14.11 -7.90 11.98
C ARG A 108 -14.59 -8.95 11.01
N ARG A 109 -13.81 -9.27 9.96
CA ARG A 109 -14.11 -10.43 9.14
C ARG A 109 -14.04 -11.63 10.07
N THR A 110 -15.18 -12.13 10.52
CA THR A 110 -15.26 -13.46 11.10
C THR A 110 -14.75 -14.39 9.99
N PRO A 111 -13.69 -15.19 10.23
CA PRO A 111 -13.30 -16.21 9.29
C PRO A 111 -14.54 -17.05 9.00
N ARG A 112 -14.92 -17.19 7.73
CA ARG A 112 -15.95 -18.17 7.37
C ARG A 112 -15.35 -19.53 7.72
N ARG A 113 -15.95 -20.20 8.71
CA ARG A 113 -15.68 -21.61 9.02
C ARG A 113 -16.16 -22.48 7.87
#